data_AF-A0A960RKD8-F1
#
_entry.id   AF-A0A960RKD8-F1
#
_cell.length_a   1.000
_cell.length_b   1.000
_cell.length_c   1.000
_cell.angle_alpha   90.00
_cell.angle_beta   90.00
_cell.angle_gamma   90.00
#
_symmetry.space_group_name_H-M   'P 1'
#
loop_
_entity.id
_entity.type
_entity.pdbx_description
1 polymer ?
#
loop_
_entity_poly.entity_id
_entity_poly.type
_entity_poly.pdbx_seq_one_letter_code
_entity_poly.pdbx_strand_id
1 'polypeptide(L)'
;MKGWLTDMVLTVWALFYWNARKTIFRLRGRRGVAPCQHPSDSGMAMKTACDACTAWHKRERFRRVCPLLKQDDAGLWVCSVDRAEVRPFWGRAFAYTGGTTGGVLLLMAILVYSSMRIIGYQVTWRQVLWPPAWSELRGVRADLFIRQAREKYAAGEVREAIQALTVAHQLNPWHYQVSMMLAQFYQAGSPQQSDRLYFQLMQLHPDRRAEIARAWFQGLLARGRLDAIAELAQSQLATEPRLATVWTYALLFAARHRPDDVDLTTVVNQTAVPVEVRSVLNLAAQAQKLPPDQAREVLLEAPPVAGFPFDRVFRAETLIRLGYPQDALRVVAGAQRELSGRDIARLAFAAYAKMGNRARLKAEFTALLAPERQLRPAECTLLAVHLVEYPDAELVNLLVNALDRLPKDPADAWLEAAMAVFCAAGVAGDEAAMETVKRAVRDTYAIRLSSLDGLQLYFLRKSAISRIELILPSLNPLSLELNYALLDRYL
;
A
#
# COMPACT_ATOMS: atom_id res chain seq x y z
N MET A 1 -59.94 14.76 11.10
CA MET A 1 -58.55 14.35 11.42
C MET A 1 -58.17 14.46 12.90
N LYS A 2 -58.43 15.58 13.59
CA LYS A 2 -57.99 15.79 15.00
C LYS A 2 -58.40 14.68 15.98
N GLY A 3 -59.67 14.26 16.02
CA GLY A 3 -60.14 13.21 16.95
C GLY A 3 -59.60 11.79 16.70
N TRP A 4 -59.09 11.49 15.50
CA TRP A 4 -58.52 10.17 15.20
C TRP A 4 -57.08 10.03 15.73
N LEU A 5 -56.28 11.09 15.62
CA LEU A 5 -54.92 11.13 16.19
C LEU A 5 -54.95 11.05 17.72
N THR A 6 -55.88 11.78 18.35
CA THR A 6 -56.09 11.73 19.81
C THR A 6 -56.43 10.30 20.27
N ASP A 7 -57.37 9.63 19.59
CA ASP A 7 -57.72 8.24 19.90
C ASP A 7 -56.54 7.27 19.72
N MET A 8 -55.61 7.51 18.78
CA MET A 8 -54.41 6.65 18.61
C MET A 8 -53.43 6.79 19.78
N VAL A 9 -53.12 8.02 20.21
CA VAL A 9 -52.26 8.26 21.38
C VAL A 9 -52.91 7.69 22.64
N LEU A 10 -54.23 7.93 22.80
CA LEU A 10 -55.01 7.34 23.87
C LEU A 10 -55.02 5.81 23.82
N THR A 11 -55.00 5.19 22.64
CA THR A 11 -54.94 3.72 22.50
C THR A 11 -53.67 3.15 23.13
N VAL A 12 -52.51 3.73 22.84
CA VAL A 12 -51.22 3.26 23.39
C VAL A 12 -51.21 3.43 24.90
N TRP A 13 -51.58 4.61 25.40
CA TRP A 13 -51.67 4.87 26.85
C TRP A 13 -52.65 3.92 27.54
N ALA A 14 -53.86 3.77 26.99
CA ALA A 14 -54.92 2.92 27.52
C ALA A 14 -54.54 1.44 27.54
N LEU A 15 -53.77 0.96 26.54
CA LEU A 15 -53.24 -0.41 26.52
C LEU A 15 -52.32 -0.68 27.70
N PHE A 16 -51.48 0.26 28.14
CA PHE A 16 -50.63 0.04 29.31
C PHE A 16 -51.36 0.34 30.62
N TYR A 17 -52.03 1.49 30.70
CA TYR A 17 -52.69 1.97 31.91
C TYR A 17 -53.79 1.01 32.42
N TRP A 18 -54.71 0.61 31.54
CA TRP A 18 -55.82 -0.27 31.97
C TRP A 18 -55.37 -1.70 32.22
N ASN A 19 -54.40 -2.21 31.46
CA ASN A 19 -53.84 -3.54 31.73
C ASN A 19 -53.04 -3.57 33.04
N ALA A 20 -52.30 -2.51 33.37
CA ALA A 20 -51.64 -2.37 34.67
C ALA A 20 -52.66 -2.34 35.82
N ARG A 21 -53.70 -1.49 35.73
CA ARG A 21 -54.75 -1.43 36.76
C ARG A 21 -55.51 -2.75 36.93
N LYS A 22 -55.86 -3.43 35.84
CA LYS A 22 -56.50 -4.76 35.89
C LYS A 22 -55.57 -5.84 36.47
N THR A 23 -54.27 -5.75 36.21
CA THR A 23 -53.27 -6.65 36.81
C THR A 23 -53.21 -6.43 38.32
N ILE A 24 -53.10 -5.17 38.78
CA ILE A 24 -53.13 -4.82 40.22
C ILE A 24 -54.42 -5.29 40.88
N PHE A 25 -55.57 -5.10 40.23
CA PHE A 25 -56.87 -5.57 40.73
C PHE A 25 -56.90 -7.10 40.92
N ARG A 26 -56.36 -7.87 39.96
CA ARG A 26 -56.24 -9.33 40.12
C ARG A 26 -55.26 -9.72 41.23
N LEU A 27 -54.10 -9.06 41.31
CA LEU A 27 -53.10 -9.31 42.36
C LEU A 27 -53.63 -9.02 43.77
N ARG A 28 -54.51 -8.03 43.92
CA ARG A 28 -55.22 -7.71 45.18
C ARG A 28 -56.41 -8.65 45.47
N GLY A 29 -56.51 -9.79 44.79
CA GLY A 29 -57.59 -10.76 44.99
C GLY A 29 -58.96 -10.24 44.56
N ARG A 30 -59.02 -9.31 43.59
CA ARG A 30 -60.27 -8.73 43.06
C ARG A 30 -61.11 -7.96 44.10
N ARG A 31 -60.46 -7.50 45.18
CA ARG A 31 -61.07 -6.64 46.22
C ARG A 31 -61.26 -5.21 45.70
N GLY A 32 -62.39 -4.58 46.07
CA GLY A 32 -62.76 -3.22 45.65
C GLY A 32 -63.34 -3.12 44.23
N VAL A 33 -63.75 -1.92 43.81
CA VAL A 33 -64.38 -1.68 42.50
C VAL A 33 -63.44 -2.10 41.35
N ALA A 34 -63.97 -2.77 40.33
CA ALA A 34 -63.18 -3.09 39.14
C ALA A 34 -62.76 -1.80 38.43
N PRO A 35 -61.48 -1.62 38.09
CA PRO A 35 -60.93 -0.31 37.74
C PRO A 35 -61.54 0.31 36.47
N CYS A 36 -62.13 -0.49 35.58
CA CYS A 36 -62.68 -0.03 34.30
C CYS A 36 -64.22 -0.02 34.22
N GLN A 37 -64.89 -0.46 35.30
CA GLN A 37 -66.35 -0.46 35.44
C GLN A 37 -66.79 0.77 36.22
N HIS A 38 -68.00 1.28 35.96
CA HIS A 38 -68.52 2.44 36.68
C HIS A 38 -68.73 2.10 38.18
N PRO A 39 -68.27 2.92 39.14
CA PRO A 39 -68.29 2.56 40.57
C PRO A 39 -69.68 2.38 41.20
N SER A 40 -70.71 3.00 40.63
CA SER A 40 -72.09 2.92 41.11
C SER A 40 -72.85 1.69 40.64
N ASP A 41 -72.27 0.89 39.74
CA ASP A 41 -72.97 -0.20 39.07
C ASP A 41 -72.76 -1.54 39.77
N SER A 42 -73.70 -2.47 39.52
CA SER A 42 -73.76 -3.79 40.15
C SER A 42 -72.53 -4.71 39.90
N GLY A 43 -71.68 -4.39 38.92
CA GLY A 43 -70.57 -5.24 38.50
C GLY A 43 -70.99 -6.50 37.71
N MET A 44 -72.28 -6.66 37.41
CA MET A 44 -72.82 -7.75 36.59
C MET A 44 -72.55 -7.55 35.10
N ALA A 45 -72.32 -8.65 34.39
CA ALA A 45 -72.20 -8.71 32.93
C ALA A 45 -73.40 -8.07 32.24
N MET A 46 -73.15 -7.33 31.16
CA MET A 46 -74.13 -6.62 30.34
C MET A 46 -74.95 -5.54 31.05
N LYS A 47 -74.80 -5.36 32.37
CA LYS A 47 -75.53 -4.36 33.19
C LYS A 47 -74.65 -3.23 33.71
N THR A 48 -73.33 -3.38 33.60
CA THR A 48 -72.34 -2.45 34.15
C THR A 48 -71.69 -1.64 33.04
N ALA A 49 -71.82 -0.31 33.12
CA ALA A 49 -71.23 0.61 32.17
C ALA A 49 -69.70 0.59 32.24
N CYS A 50 -69.06 0.75 31.09
CA CYS A 50 -67.60 0.84 31.01
C CYS A 50 -67.14 2.30 31.12
N ASP A 51 -66.71 2.71 32.30
CA ASP A 51 -66.17 4.06 32.52
C ASP A 51 -64.89 4.31 31.70
N ALA A 52 -64.09 3.26 31.48
CA ALA A 52 -62.84 3.38 30.72
C ALA A 52 -62.99 3.81 29.25
N CYS A 53 -64.18 3.69 28.66
CA CYS A 53 -64.45 4.07 27.27
C CYS A 53 -65.02 5.49 27.13
N THR A 54 -65.39 6.18 28.22
CA THR A 54 -66.09 7.47 28.19
C THR A 54 -65.23 8.60 27.59
N ALA A 55 -63.93 8.56 27.82
CA ALA A 55 -62.95 9.53 27.31
C ALA A 55 -62.61 9.39 25.80
N TRP A 56 -63.22 8.43 25.09
CA TRP A 56 -62.92 8.17 23.68
C TRP A 56 -63.93 8.85 22.76
N HIS A 57 -63.44 9.48 21.69
CA HIS A 57 -64.32 10.14 20.71
C HIS A 57 -65.25 9.12 20.02
N LYS A 58 -64.73 7.94 19.67
CA LYS A 58 -65.54 6.79 19.24
C LYS A 58 -65.33 5.66 20.23
N ARG A 59 -66.29 5.46 21.14
CA ARG A 59 -66.24 4.44 22.21
C ARG A 59 -65.97 3.03 21.68
N GLU A 60 -66.45 2.70 20.49
CA GLU A 60 -66.16 1.43 19.81
C GLU A 60 -64.65 1.15 19.66
N ARG A 61 -63.82 2.17 19.43
CA ARG A 61 -62.37 1.99 19.24
C ARG A 61 -61.68 1.48 20.51
N PHE A 62 -62.28 1.68 21.69
CA PHE A 62 -61.80 1.09 22.94
C PHE A 62 -61.84 -0.45 22.91
N ARG A 63 -62.61 -1.08 22.00
CA ARG A 63 -62.54 -2.52 21.74
C ARG A 63 -61.15 -3.01 21.34
N ARG A 64 -60.28 -2.13 20.82
CA ARG A 64 -58.86 -2.44 20.55
C ARG A 64 -58.06 -2.64 21.84
N VAL A 65 -58.45 -1.95 22.91
CA VAL A 65 -57.86 -2.07 24.26
C VAL A 65 -58.52 -3.20 25.05
N CYS A 66 -59.86 -3.27 25.04
CA CYS A 66 -60.64 -4.24 25.80
C CYS A 66 -61.70 -4.92 24.91
N PRO A 67 -61.53 -6.20 24.52
CA PRO A 67 -62.47 -6.89 23.64
C PRO A 67 -63.81 -7.23 24.33
N LEU A 68 -63.88 -7.09 25.66
CA LEU A 68 -65.08 -7.35 26.47
C LEU A 68 -66.11 -6.21 26.42
N LEU A 69 -65.86 -5.17 25.64
CA LEU A 69 -66.78 -4.05 25.49
C LEU A 69 -67.89 -4.40 24.49
N LYS A 70 -69.15 -4.40 24.94
CA LYS A 70 -70.34 -4.62 24.11
C LYS A 70 -71.32 -3.44 24.23
N GLN A 71 -72.23 -3.33 23.28
CA GLN A 71 -73.41 -2.48 23.43
C GLN A 71 -74.57 -3.35 23.93
N ASP A 72 -75.35 -2.82 24.84
CA ASP A 72 -76.63 -3.39 25.25
C ASP A 72 -77.75 -2.98 24.27
N ASP A 73 -78.97 -3.48 24.51
CA ASP A 73 -80.14 -3.21 23.67
C ASP A 73 -80.56 -1.72 23.66
N ALA A 74 -80.10 -0.95 24.65
CA ALA A 74 -80.31 0.49 24.76
C ALA A 74 -79.19 1.32 24.09
N GLY A 75 -78.17 0.68 23.52
CA GLY A 75 -77.03 1.32 22.87
C GLY A 75 -75.94 1.82 23.82
N LEU A 76 -76.03 1.54 25.13
CA LEU A 76 -75.03 1.87 26.14
C LEU A 76 -73.84 0.90 26.07
N TRP A 77 -72.64 1.44 26.31
CA TRP A 77 -71.41 0.66 26.27
C TRP A 77 -71.14 0.00 27.62
N VAL A 78 -71.32 -1.32 27.67
CA VAL A 78 -71.28 -2.15 28.88
C VAL A 78 -70.16 -3.18 28.83
N CYS A 79 -69.78 -3.68 30.01
CA CYS A 79 -68.84 -4.80 30.15
C CYS A 79 -69.56 -6.12 29.92
N SER A 80 -69.07 -6.97 29.02
CA SER A 80 -69.70 -8.25 28.66
C SER A 80 -69.51 -9.36 29.69
N VAL A 81 -68.74 -9.12 30.75
CA VAL A 81 -68.40 -10.12 31.78
C VAL A 81 -68.60 -9.52 33.16
N ASP A 82 -68.77 -10.41 34.14
CA ASP A 82 -68.85 -10.03 35.54
C ASP A 82 -67.53 -9.46 36.04
N ARG A 83 -67.60 -8.67 37.11
CA ARG A 83 -66.43 -8.14 37.83
C ARG A 83 -65.38 -9.21 38.13
N ALA A 84 -65.81 -10.42 38.48
CA ALA A 84 -64.91 -11.53 38.79
C ALA A 84 -64.06 -11.96 37.58
N GLU A 85 -64.54 -11.75 36.35
CA GLU A 85 -63.88 -12.24 35.14
C GLU A 85 -63.04 -11.18 34.43
N VAL A 86 -63.01 -9.94 34.94
CA VAL A 86 -62.19 -8.85 34.40
C VAL A 86 -60.71 -9.26 34.42
N ARG A 87 -60.09 -9.29 33.24
CA ARG A 87 -58.69 -9.70 33.03
C ARG A 87 -57.90 -8.70 32.18
N PRO A 88 -56.57 -8.61 32.38
CA PRO A 88 -55.69 -7.85 31.49
C PRO A 88 -55.48 -8.60 30.16
N PHE A 89 -55.20 -7.83 29.11
CA PHE A 89 -54.95 -8.25 27.73
C PHE A 89 -53.54 -7.84 27.27
N TRP A 90 -52.51 -8.22 28.06
CA TRP A 90 -51.11 -7.91 27.76
C TRP A 90 -50.67 -8.39 26.37
N GLY A 91 -51.15 -9.55 25.90
CA GLY A 91 -50.86 -10.04 24.55
C GLY A 91 -51.26 -9.05 23.44
N ARG A 92 -52.37 -8.31 23.60
CA ARG A 92 -52.77 -7.28 22.63
C ARG A 92 -51.93 -6.02 22.77
N ALA A 93 -51.59 -5.63 24.00
CA ALA A 93 -50.71 -4.50 24.24
C ALA A 93 -49.35 -4.73 23.57
N PHE A 94 -48.73 -5.89 23.78
CA PHE A 94 -47.47 -6.26 23.14
C PHE A 94 -47.61 -6.48 21.63
N ALA A 95 -48.71 -7.06 21.14
CA ALA A 95 -48.91 -7.21 19.69
C ALA A 95 -49.02 -5.84 18.98
N TYR A 96 -49.77 -4.89 19.54
CA TYR A 96 -49.90 -3.56 18.94
C TYR A 96 -48.61 -2.75 19.03
N THR A 97 -48.01 -2.66 20.22
CA THR A 97 -46.83 -1.81 20.43
C THR A 97 -45.58 -2.47 19.90
N GLY A 98 -45.38 -3.76 20.17
CA GLY A 98 -44.26 -4.54 19.62
C GLY A 98 -44.35 -4.67 18.10
N GLY A 99 -45.54 -4.91 17.54
CA GLY A 99 -45.74 -4.97 16.09
C GLY A 99 -45.49 -3.62 15.40
N THR A 100 -45.97 -2.52 15.97
CA THR A 100 -45.71 -1.17 15.42
C THR A 100 -44.22 -0.82 15.51
N THR A 101 -43.60 -1.02 16.68
CA THR A 101 -42.17 -0.76 16.88
C THR A 101 -41.31 -1.62 15.95
N GLY A 102 -41.61 -2.92 15.85
CA GLY A 102 -40.93 -3.83 14.93
C GLY A 102 -41.09 -3.42 13.46
N GLY A 103 -42.29 -3.02 13.06
CA GLY A 103 -42.58 -2.52 11.71
C GLY A 103 -41.81 -1.24 11.38
N VAL A 104 -41.76 -0.27 12.31
CA VAL A 104 -40.98 0.97 12.12
C VAL A 104 -39.49 0.68 12.02
N LEU A 105 -38.95 -0.18 12.90
CA LEU A 105 -37.53 -0.57 12.85
C LEU A 105 -37.17 -1.29 11.55
N LEU A 106 -38.04 -2.19 11.08
CA LEU A 106 -37.85 -2.88 9.80
C LEU A 106 -37.85 -1.90 8.63
N LEU A 107 -38.81 -0.97 8.59
CA LEU A 107 -38.89 0.05 7.54
C LEU A 107 -37.65 0.94 7.53
N MET A 108 -37.18 1.38 8.70
CA MET A 108 -35.94 2.14 8.83
C MET A 108 -34.73 1.35 8.32
N ALA A 109 -34.62 0.07 8.68
CA ALA A 109 -33.54 -0.78 8.19
C ALA A 109 -33.55 -0.96 6.67
N ILE A 110 -34.73 -1.14 6.07
CA ILE A 110 -34.89 -1.23 4.61
C ILE A 110 -34.48 0.08 3.94
N LEU A 111 -34.88 1.22 4.51
CA LEU A 111 -34.55 2.53 3.97
C LEU A 111 -33.03 2.77 4.01
N VAL A 112 -32.38 2.49 5.15
CA VAL A 112 -30.92 2.60 5.29
C VAL A 112 -30.18 1.68 4.33
N TYR A 113 -30.56 0.40 4.27
CA TYR A 113 -29.94 -0.58 3.36
C TYR A 113 -30.05 -0.14 1.89
N SER A 114 -31.23 0.28 1.47
CA SER A 114 -31.49 0.71 0.09
C SER A 114 -30.68 1.97 -0.24
N SER A 115 -30.65 2.93 0.68
CA SER A 115 -29.89 4.19 0.50
C SER A 115 -28.39 3.92 0.35
N MET A 116 -27.83 3.03 1.17
CA MET A 116 -26.42 2.64 1.07
C MET A 116 -26.10 1.94 -0.27
N ARG A 117 -26.99 1.07 -0.75
CA ARG A 117 -26.82 0.38 -2.04
C ARG A 117 -26.92 1.35 -3.23
N ILE A 118 -27.81 2.35 -3.17
CA ILE A 118 -27.96 3.38 -4.21
C ILE A 118 -26.68 4.23 -4.34
N ILE A 119 -26.03 4.56 -3.23
CA ILE A 119 -24.73 5.28 -3.23
C ILE A 119 -23.59 4.41 -3.79
N GLY A 120 -23.80 3.08 -3.88
CA GLY A 120 -22.82 2.13 -4.42
C GLY A 120 -22.07 1.34 -3.35
N TYR A 121 -22.44 1.43 -2.07
CA TYR A 121 -21.86 0.59 -1.02
C TYR A 121 -22.36 -0.85 -1.14
N GLN A 122 -21.45 -1.82 -1.16
CA GLN A 122 -21.80 -3.25 -1.21
C GLN A 122 -22.08 -3.79 0.21
N VAL A 123 -23.14 -3.30 0.84
CA VAL A 123 -23.54 -3.73 2.20
C VAL A 123 -24.41 -4.98 2.19
N THR A 124 -24.28 -5.81 3.23
CA THR A 124 -25.19 -6.93 3.53
C THR A 124 -26.23 -6.56 4.59
N TRP A 125 -27.36 -7.27 4.65
CA TRP A 125 -28.38 -7.03 5.69
C TRP A 125 -27.81 -7.18 7.10
N ARG A 126 -26.89 -8.13 7.30
CA ARG A 126 -26.18 -8.33 8.56
C ARG A 126 -25.47 -7.04 9.00
N GLN A 127 -24.73 -6.42 8.09
CA GLN A 127 -23.95 -5.20 8.40
C GLN A 127 -24.82 -3.96 8.67
N VAL A 128 -26.08 -3.94 8.23
CA VAL A 128 -27.00 -2.84 8.53
C VAL A 128 -27.72 -3.07 9.86
N LEU A 129 -28.24 -4.29 10.07
CA LEU A 129 -29.12 -4.62 11.20
C LEU A 129 -28.37 -5.04 12.48
N TRP A 130 -27.12 -5.51 12.37
CA TRP A 130 -26.39 -6.12 13.49
C TRP A 130 -25.25 -5.20 13.97
N PRO A 131 -25.37 -4.57 15.16
CA PRO A 131 -24.36 -3.63 15.65
C PRO A 131 -22.93 -4.18 15.72
N PRO A 132 -22.70 -5.46 16.11
CA PRO A 132 -21.35 -6.02 16.09
C PRO A 132 -20.71 -6.08 14.70
N ALA A 133 -21.49 -6.10 13.61
CA ALA A 133 -20.99 -6.08 12.24
C ALA A 133 -20.75 -4.66 11.68
N TRP A 134 -21.07 -3.60 12.44
CA TRP A 134 -20.90 -2.22 11.97
C TRP A 134 -19.43 -1.82 11.83
N SER A 135 -18.51 -2.51 12.51
CA SER A 135 -17.08 -2.33 12.32
C SER A 135 -16.63 -2.62 10.88
N GLU A 136 -17.28 -3.57 10.20
CA GLU A 136 -17.03 -3.96 8.81
C GLU A 136 -17.44 -2.87 7.80
N LEU A 137 -18.35 -1.96 8.17
CA LEU A 137 -18.81 -0.88 7.28
C LEU A 137 -17.68 0.07 6.88
N ARG A 138 -16.61 0.16 7.69
CA ARG A 138 -15.41 0.93 7.31
C ARG A 138 -14.72 0.33 6.08
N GLY A 139 -14.62 -0.99 6.01
CA GLY A 139 -14.08 -1.68 4.82
C GLY A 139 -14.94 -1.45 3.59
N VAL A 140 -16.27 -1.60 3.73
CA VAL A 140 -17.21 -1.36 2.62
C VAL A 140 -17.15 0.08 2.09
N ARG A 141 -16.95 1.06 2.99
CA ARG A 141 -16.72 2.45 2.58
C ARG A 141 -15.40 2.63 1.85
N ALA A 142 -14.32 2.01 2.35
CA ALA A 142 -13.02 2.05 1.68
C ALA A 142 -13.12 1.48 0.25
N ASP A 143 -13.82 0.36 0.04
CA ASP A 143 -13.98 -0.28 -1.28
C ASP A 143 -14.67 0.63 -2.33
N LEU A 144 -15.54 1.54 -1.89
CA LEU A 144 -16.11 2.55 -2.78
C LEU A 144 -15.02 3.51 -3.27
N PHE A 145 -14.21 4.05 -2.35
CA PHE A 145 -13.13 4.97 -2.69
C PHE A 145 -12.00 4.30 -3.49
N ILE A 146 -11.75 3.01 -3.28
CA ILE A 146 -10.81 2.23 -4.11
C ILE A 146 -11.29 2.15 -5.56
N ARG A 147 -12.58 1.89 -5.78
CA ARG A 147 -13.17 1.88 -7.13
C ARG A 147 -13.11 3.25 -7.78
N GLN A 148 -13.50 4.30 -7.04
CA GLN A 148 -13.39 5.68 -7.51
C GLN A 148 -11.94 6.04 -7.88
N ALA A 149 -10.96 5.64 -7.08
CA ALA A 149 -9.55 5.88 -7.38
C ALA A 149 -9.12 5.20 -8.68
N ARG A 150 -9.53 3.96 -8.93
CA ARG A 150 -9.23 3.24 -10.18
C ARG A 150 -9.88 3.90 -11.39
N GLU A 151 -11.15 4.30 -11.27
CA GLU A 151 -11.87 5.01 -12.33
C GLU A 151 -11.22 6.34 -12.66
N LYS A 152 -10.85 7.12 -11.64
CA LYS A 152 -10.16 8.40 -11.79
C LYS A 152 -8.76 8.26 -12.38
N TYR A 153 -8.01 7.26 -11.93
CA TYR A 153 -6.70 6.95 -12.51
C TYR A 153 -6.81 6.54 -13.98
N ALA A 154 -7.79 5.71 -14.34
CA ALA A 154 -8.05 5.34 -15.74
C ALA A 154 -8.47 6.53 -16.62
N ALA A 155 -9.14 7.53 -16.03
CA ALA A 155 -9.48 8.78 -16.69
C ALA A 155 -8.31 9.79 -16.78
N GLY A 156 -7.14 9.47 -16.22
CA GLY A 156 -5.98 10.36 -16.17
C GLY A 156 -6.04 11.43 -15.06
N GLU A 157 -7.06 11.38 -14.20
CA GLU A 157 -7.27 12.29 -13.06
C GLU A 157 -6.45 11.81 -11.83
N VAL A 158 -5.12 11.90 -11.93
CA VAL A 158 -4.18 11.34 -10.92
C VAL A 158 -4.36 11.99 -9.55
N ARG A 159 -4.62 13.30 -9.48
CA ARG A 159 -4.76 14.03 -8.22
C ARG A 159 -6.00 13.55 -7.45
N GLU A 160 -7.12 13.40 -8.14
CA GLU A 160 -8.38 12.91 -7.63
C GLU A 160 -8.27 11.45 -7.22
N ALA A 161 -7.53 10.64 -7.99
CA ALA A 161 -7.22 9.26 -7.63
C ALA A 161 -6.42 9.18 -6.32
N ILE A 162 -5.39 10.02 -6.14
CA ILE A 162 -4.62 10.10 -4.89
C ILE A 162 -5.52 10.49 -3.72
N GLN A 163 -6.38 11.50 -3.89
CA GLN A 163 -7.32 11.93 -2.83
C GLN A 163 -8.26 10.79 -2.41
N ALA A 164 -8.83 10.07 -3.38
CA ALA A 164 -9.68 8.91 -3.10
C ALA A 164 -8.90 7.80 -2.36
N LEU A 165 -7.65 7.52 -2.77
CA LEU A 165 -6.79 6.55 -2.07
C LEU A 165 -6.44 6.99 -0.64
N THR A 166 -6.19 8.28 -0.40
CA THR A 166 -5.96 8.81 0.94
C THR A 166 -7.15 8.54 1.85
N VAL A 167 -8.37 8.81 1.39
CA VAL A 167 -9.59 8.53 2.15
C VAL A 167 -9.77 7.02 2.37
N ALA A 168 -9.55 6.21 1.33
CA ALA A 168 -9.60 4.75 1.45
C ALA A 168 -8.61 4.22 2.50
N HIS A 169 -7.38 4.72 2.50
CA HIS A 169 -6.35 4.36 3.47
C HIS A 169 -6.72 4.78 4.90
N GLN A 170 -7.27 5.98 5.10
CA GLN A 170 -7.74 6.41 6.42
C GLN A 170 -8.89 5.54 6.97
N LEU A 171 -9.77 5.07 6.08
CA LEU A 171 -10.88 4.19 6.46
C LEU A 171 -10.42 2.76 6.76
N ASN A 172 -9.44 2.25 6.02
CA ASN A 172 -8.87 0.91 6.19
C ASN A 172 -7.35 0.88 5.92
N PRO A 173 -6.51 1.19 6.93
CA PRO A 173 -5.06 1.25 6.74
C PRO A 173 -4.42 -0.13 6.51
N TRP A 174 -5.11 -1.21 6.87
CA TRP A 174 -4.68 -2.60 6.72
C TRP A 174 -4.83 -3.12 5.28
N HIS A 175 -5.42 -2.34 4.36
CA HIS A 175 -5.54 -2.77 2.97
C HIS A 175 -4.23 -2.56 2.22
N TYR A 176 -3.36 -3.59 2.24
CA TYR A 176 -2.02 -3.58 1.64
C TYR A 176 -1.92 -2.85 0.28
N GLN A 177 -2.73 -3.25 -0.71
CA GLN A 177 -2.64 -2.70 -2.07
C GLN A 177 -2.91 -1.18 -2.13
N VAL A 178 -3.81 -0.65 -1.30
CA VAL A 178 -4.17 0.77 -1.28
C VAL A 178 -3.03 1.56 -0.67
N SER A 179 -2.56 1.11 0.48
CA SER A 179 -1.44 1.72 1.20
C SER A 179 -0.16 1.70 0.34
N MET A 180 0.11 0.60 -0.36
CA MET A 180 1.25 0.45 -1.25
C MET A 180 1.16 1.39 -2.46
N MET A 181 0.02 1.41 -3.15
CA MET A 181 -0.21 2.29 -4.29
C MET A 181 -0.12 3.77 -3.89
N LEU A 182 -0.67 4.13 -2.72
CA LEU A 182 -0.57 5.48 -2.18
C LEU A 182 0.89 5.85 -1.86
N ALA A 183 1.65 4.93 -1.25
CA ALA A 183 3.08 5.13 -0.98
C ALA A 183 3.86 5.37 -2.28
N GLN A 184 3.59 4.60 -3.34
CA GLN A 184 4.20 4.78 -4.66
C GLN A 184 3.84 6.14 -5.28
N PHE A 185 2.57 6.55 -5.24
CA PHE A 185 2.17 7.87 -5.77
C PHE A 185 2.84 9.03 -5.03
N TYR A 186 3.01 8.92 -3.71
CA TYR A 186 3.72 9.94 -2.94
C TYR A 186 5.24 9.97 -3.21
N GLN A 187 5.84 8.97 -3.86
CA GLN A 187 7.28 9.01 -4.16
C GLN A 187 7.67 10.22 -5.01
N ALA A 188 6.83 10.58 -5.99
CA ALA A 188 7.07 11.72 -6.88
C ALA A 188 6.66 13.07 -6.26
N GLY A 189 5.49 13.12 -5.60
CA GLY A 189 4.91 14.39 -5.13
C GLY A 189 5.16 14.74 -3.66
N SER A 190 5.40 13.76 -2.78
CA SER A 190 5.59 13.97 -1.34
C SER A 190 6.49 12.89 -0.72
N PRO A 191 7.81 12.93 -1.02
CA PRO A 191 8.80 11.92 -0.62
C PRO A 191 8.73 11.49 0.84
N GLN A 192 8.62 12.44 1.77
CA GLN A 192 8.61 12.15 3.21
C GLN A 192 7.34 11.42 3.65
N GLN A 193 6.20 11.68 2.99
CA GLN A 193 4.95 10.96 3.27
C GLN A 193 5.04 9.52 2.75
N SER A 194 5.65 9.35 1.57
CA SER A 194 5.93 8.02 1.02
C SER A 194 6.78 7.18 1.96
N ASP A 195 7.89 7.74 2.47
CA ASP A 195 8.81 7.05 3.38
C ASP A 195 8.10 6.63 4.68
N ARG A 196 7.25 7.51 5.25
CA ARG A 196 6.43 7.17 6.43
C ARG A 196 5.44 6.06 6.16
N LEU A 197 4.78 6.06 5.00
CA LEU A 197 3.84 5.00 4.62
C LEU A 197 4.55 3.66 4.42
N TYR A 198 5.72 3.64 3.77
CA TYR A 198 6.51 2.41 3.64
C TYR A 198 6.93 1.84 4.99
N PHE A 199 7.38 2.70 5.90
CA PHE A 199 7.71 2.29 7.26
C PHE A 199 6.50 1.68 7.99
N GLN A 200 5.34 2.35 7.94
CA GLN A 200 4.09 1.84 8.52
C GLN A 200 3.64 0.53 7.87
N LEU A 201 3.73 0.42 6.55
CA LEU A 201 3.40 -0.79 5.80
C LEU A 201 4.22 -2.00 6.27
N MET A 202 5.52 -1.82 6.50
CA MET A 202 6.37 -2.90 7.02
C MET A 202 6.00 -3.35 8.44
N GLN A 203 5.40 -2.47 9.24
CA GLN A 203 4.89 -2.81 10.58
C GLN A 203 3.54 -3.53 10.52
N LEU A 204 2.63 -3.08 9.63
CA LEU A 204 1.29 -3.64 9.48
C LEU A 204 1.27 -4.97 8.72
N HIS A 205 2.23 -5.17 7.81
CA HIS A 205 2.33 -6.35 6.94
C HIS A 205 3.72 -7.01 7.04
N PRO A 206 4.07 -7.61 8.20
CA PRO A 206 5.38 -8.24 8.39
C PRO A 206 5.60 -9.41 7.41
N ASP A 207 4.54 -10.06 6.95
CA ASP A 207 4.55 -11.13 5.95
C ASP A 207 5.00 -10.67 4.55
N ARG A 208 4.85 -9.37 4.25
CA ARG A 208 5.25 -8.76 2.96
C ARG A 208 6.44 -7.82 3.08
N ARG A 209 7.14 -7.84 4.22
CA ARG A 209 8.22 -6.90 4.53
C ARG A 209 9.28 -6.83 3.44
N ALA A 210 9.75 -7.97 2.91
CA ALA A 210 10.77 -8.01 1.86
C ALA A 210 10.32 -7.38 0.54
N GLU A 211 9.05 -7.54 0.15
CA GLU A 211 8.46 -6.91 -1.04
C GLU A 211 8.39 -5.40 -0.87
N ILE A 212 7.88 -4.95 0.28
CA ILE A 212 7.75 -3.53 0.64
C ILE A 212 9.12 -2.86 0.68
N ALA A 213 10.11 -3.48 1.34
CA ALA A 213 11.46 -2.96 1.45
C ALA A 213 12.14 -2.81 0.09
N ARG A 214 11.92 -3.74 -0.85
CA ARG A 214 12.47 -3.67 -2.20
C ARG A 214 11.91 -2.50 -3.00
N ALA A 215 10.59 -2.30 -2.97
CA ALA A 215 9.95 -1.19 -3.65
C ALA A 215 10.33 0.17 -3.02
N TRP A 216 10.43 0.22 -1.68
CA TRP A 216 10.89 1.41 -0.99
C TRP A 216 12.34 1.73 -1.36
N PHE A 217 13.21 0.72 -1.34
CA PHE A 217 14.62 0.83 -1.71
C PHE A 217 14.81 1.37 -3.13
N GLN A 218 14.07 0.85 -4.13
CA GLN A 218 14.09 1.38 -5.49
C GLN A 218 13.74 2.87 -5.56
N GLY A 219 12.67 3.28 -4.86
CA GLY A 219 12.28 4.69 -4.80
C GLY A 219 13.29 5.57 -4.06
N LEU A 220 13.96 5.06 -3.02
CA LEU A 220 15.03 5.77 -2.32
C LEU A 220 16.27 5.94 -3.20
N LEU A 221 16.65 4.90 -3.93
CA LEU A 221 17.79 4.91 -4.84
C LEU A 221 17.56 5.90 -5.99
N ALA A 222 16.39 5.88 -6.62
CA ALA A 222 16.04 6.85 -7.65
C ALA A 222 16.08 8.31 -7.15
N ARG A 223 15.86 8.54 -5.85
CA ARG A 223 15.92 9.87 -5.22
C ARG A 223 17.30 10.21 -4.61
N GLY A 224 18.28 9.30 -4.70
CA GLY A 224 19.61 9.47 -4.09
C GLY A 224 19.60 9.63 -2.56
N ARG A 225 18.59 9.08 -1.86
CA ARG A 225 18.45 9.20 -0.39
C ARG A 225 19.31 8.17 0.34
N LEU A 226 20.63 8.37 0.32
CA LEU A 226 21.62 7.45 0.87
C LEU A 226 21.49 7.24 2.38
N ASP A 227 21.07 8.27 3.11
CA ASP A 227 20.75 8.25 4.54
C ASP A 227 19.68 7.20 4.85
N ALA A 228 18.53 7.31 4.19
CA ALA A 228 17.41 6.38 4.37
C ALA A 228 17.71 4.99 3.79
N ILE A 229 18.57 4.88 2.77
CA ILE A 229 19.06 3.58 2.27
C ILE A 229 19.90 2.87 3.34
N ALA A 230 20.80 3.58 4.01
CA ALA A 230 21.63 3.01 5.07
C ALA A 230 20.76 2.50 6.24
N GLU A 231 19.81 3.32 6.70
CA GLU A 231 18.85 2.94 7.75
C GLU A 231 18.01 1.72 7.36
N LEU A 232 17.47 1.71 6.14
CA LEU A 232 16.68 0.59 5.62
C LEU A 232 17.53 -0.68 5.53
N ALA A 233 18.73 -0.60 4.94
CA ALA A 233 19.63 -1.74 4.78
C ALA A 233 20.03 -2.33 6.13
N GLN A 234 20.38 -1.50 7.11
CA GLN A 234 20.70 -1.93 8.46
C GLN A 234 19.52 -2.66 9.13
N SER A 235 18.31 -2.11 9.02
CA SER A 235 17.10 -2.74 9.56
C SER A 235 16.81 -4.09 8.89
N GLN A 236 17.01 -4.19 7.58
CA GLN A 236 16.73 -5.41 6.83
C GLN A 236 17.80 -6.49 7.00
N LEU A 237 19.07 -6.14 7.25
CA LEU A 237 20.12 -7.12 7.56
C LEU A 237 19.79 -7.96 8.80
N ALA A 238 19.14 -7.35 9.80
CA ALA A 238 18.69 -8.04 11.01
C ALA A 238 17.45 -8.92 10.79
N THR A 239 16.62 -8.61 9.79
CA THR A 239 15.29 -9.22 9.63
C THR A 239 15.23 -10.24 8.49
N GLU A 240 15.98 -10.03 7.41
CA GLU A 240 15.92 -10.79 6.16
C GLU A 240 17.31 -11.28 5.70
N PRO A 241 17.91 -12.29 6.38
CA PRO A 241 19.25 -12.78 6.05
C PRO A 241 19.38 -13.34 4.62
N ARG A 242 18.27 -13.80 4.02
CA ARG A 242 18.26 -14.34 2.64
C ARG A 242 18.63 -13.31 1.59
N LEU A 243 18.42 -12.02 1.90
CA LEU A 243 18.76 -10.90 1.02
C LEU A 243 19.98 -10.14 1.53
N ALA A 244 20.79 -10.76 2.41
CA ALA A 244 21.95 -10.15 3.04
C ALA A 244 22.87 -9.48 2.00
N THR A 245 23.18 -10.15 0.90
CA THR A 245 24.02 -9.59 -0.18
C THR A 245 23.54 -8.23 -0.69
N VAL A 246 22.24 -8.08 -0.96
CA VAL A 246 21.66 -6.83 -1.49
C VAL A 246 21.77 -5.71 -0.47
N TRP A 247 21.42 -6.01 0.78
CA TRP A 247 21.45 -5.02 1.86
C TRP A 247 22.87 -4.66 2.28
N THR A 248 23.82 -5.60 2.26
CA THR A 248 25.24 -5.34 2.48
C THR A 248 25.79 -4.43 1.38
N TYR A 249 25.49 -4.70 0.10
CA TYR A 249 25.90 -3.82 -1.00
C TYR A 249 25.32 -2.41 -0.85
N ALA A 250 24.02 -2.28 -0.55
CA ALA A 250 23.37 -1.00 -0.36
C ALA A 250 23.96 -0.19 0.81
N LEU A 251 24.25 -0.85 1.94
CA LEU A 251 24.88 -0.21 3.09
C LEU A 251 26.31 0.25 2.78
N LEU A 252 27.11 -0.60 2.13
CA LEU A 252 28.49 -0.25 1.73
C LEU A 252 28.51 0.88 0.70
N PHE A 253 27.56 0.89 -0.23
CA PHE A 253 27.38 1.98 -1.18
C PHE A 253 27.09 3.30 -0.46
N ALA A 254 26.11 3.31 0.45
CA ALA A 254 25.77 4.50 1.23
C ALA A 254 26.97 4.98 2.08
N ALA A 255 27.65 4.07 2.78
CA ALA A 255 28.82 4.40 3.60
C ALA A 255 30.00 4.97 2.80
N ARG A 256 30.17 4.55 1.54
CA ARG A 256 31.22 5.08 0.67
C ARG A 256 31.01 6.56 0.33
N HIS A 257 29.78 6.96 0.00
CA HIS A 257 29.48 8.34 -0.40
C HIS A 257 29.14 9.24 0.79
N ARG A 258 28.81 8.66 1.95
CA ARG A 258 28.49 9.35 3.20
C ARG A 258 29.23 8.75 4.40
N PRO A 259 30.57 8.81 4.42
CA PRO A 259 31.35 8.21 5.50
C PRO A 259 31.08 8.85 6.87
N ASP A 260 30.72 10.13 6.89
CA ASP A 260 30.40 10.86 8.14
C ASP A 260 29.03 10.48 8.71
N ASP A 261 28.08 10.10 7.84
CA ASP A 261 26.69 9.78 8.24
C ASP A 261 26.53 8.28 8.58
N VAL A 262 27.39 7.41 8.06
CA VAL A 262 27.27 5.95 8.17
C VAL A 262 28.54 5.32 8.75
N ASP A 263 28.55 5.15 10.07
CA ASP A 263 29.64 4.44 10.76
C ASP A 263 29.46 2.91 10.71
N LEU A 264 30.21 2.27 9.81
CA LEU A 264 30.22 0.82 9.66
C LEU A 264 30.62 0.09 10.95
N THR A 265 31.44 0.68 11.82
CA THR A 265 31.88 0.02 13.07
C THR A 265 30.74 -0.13 14.07
N THR A 266 29.85 0.87 14.13
CA THR A 266 28.63 0.78 14.93
C THR A 266 27.70 -0.33 14.42
N VAL A 267 27.57 -0.49 13.10
CA VAL A 267 26.73 -1.55 12.50
C VAL A 267 27.29 -2.95 12.79
N VAL A 268 28.61 -3.13 12.66
CA VAL A 268 29.29 -4.41 12.96
C VAL A 268 28.99 -4.90 14.37
N ASN A 269 28.95 -3.99 15.35
CA ASN A 269 28.80 -4.33 16.76
C ASN A 269 27.38 -4.81 17.13
N GLN A 270 26.43 -4.76 16.19
CA GLN A 270 25.08 -5.24 16.41
C GLN A 270 25.01 -6.77 16.28
N THR A 271 24.53 -7.44 17.33
CA THR A 271 24.40 -8.91 17.40
C THR A 271 23.40 -9.49 16.41
N ALA A 272 22.46 -8.68 15.90
CA ALA A 272 21.44 -9.11 14.96
C ALA A 272 21.95 -9.27 13.51
N VAL A 273 23.16 -8.78 13.19
CA VAL A 273 23.72 -8.89 11.84
C VAL A 273 24.40 -10.25 11.65
N PRO A 274 24.16 -10.97 10.53
CA PRO A 274 24.80 -12.25 10.24
C PRO A 274 26.34 -12.18 10.33
N VAL A 275 26.98 -13.25 10.80
CA VAL A 275 28.44 -13.31 11.03
C VAL A 275 29.20 -13.01 9.74
N GLU A 276 28.74 -13.57 8.62
CA GLU A 276 29.31 -13.43 7.29
C GLU A 276 29.31 -11.96 6.84
N VAL A 277 28.20 -11.27 7.08
CA VAL A 277 28.04 -9.84 6.77
C VAL A 277 28.96 -9.00 7.66
N ARG A 278 29.03 -9.30 8.97
CA ARG A 278 29.91 -8.58 9.89
C ARG A 278 31.37 -8.67 9.48
N SER A 279 31.83 -9.82 8.97
CA SER A 279 33.19 -9.98 8.45
C SER A 279 33.47 -9.05 7.26
N VAL A 280 32.54 -8.94 6.31
CA VAL A 280 32.69 -8.03 5.15
C VAL A 280 32.61 -6.56 5.59
N LEU A 281 31.69 -6.20 6.49
CA LEU A 281 31.57 -4.83 7.00
C LEU A 281 32.81 -4.42 7.81
N ASN A 282 33.38 -5.33 8.60
CA ASN A 282 34.65 -5.11 9.29
C ASN A 282 35.80 -4.85 8.31
N LEU A 283 35.92 -5.69 7.29
CA LEU A 283 36.93 -5.54 6.25
C LEU A 283 36.78 -4.19 5.54
N ALA A 284 35.55 -3.78 5.23
CA ALA A 284 35.26 -2.48 4.63
C ALA A 284 35.61 -1.31 5.57
N ALA A 285 35.23 -1.39 6.84
CA ALA A 285 35.53 -0.35 7.83
C ALA A 285 37.04 -0.17 8.06
N GLN A 286 37.81 -1.26 8.01
CA GLN A 286 39.28 -1.21 8.06
C GLN A 286 39.86 -0.60 6.79
N ALA A 287 39.46 -1.10 5.62
CA ALA A 287 39.96 -0.62 4.33
C ALA A 287 39.68 0.87 4.09
N GLN A 288 38.56 1.41 4.61
CA GLN A 288 38.24 2.84 4.52
C GLN A 288 39.16 3.74 5.35
N LYS A 289 39.74 3.23 6.45
CA LYS A 289 40.60 4.00 7.36
C LYS A 289 42.09 3.94 7.00
N LEU A 290 42.48 2.96 6.18
CA LEU A 290 43.86 2.68 5.84
C LEU A 290 44.28 3.39 4.54
N PRO A 291 45.58 3.74 4.39
CA PRO A 291 46.14 4.14 3.10
C PRO A 291 45.95 3.05 2.02
N PRO A 292 45.91 3.40 0.72
CA PRO A 292 45.60 2.44 -0.36
C PRO A 292 46.44 1.16 -0.37
N ASP A 293 47.76 1.25 -0.15
CA ASP A 293 48.65 0.08 -0.15
C ASP A 293 48.35 -0.86 1.03
N GLN A 294 48.10 -0.31 2.22
CA GLN A 294 47.75 -1.10 3.41
C GLN A 294 46.34 -1.69 3.28
N ALA A 295 45.40 -0.92 2.75
CA ALA A 295 44.04 -1.40 2.47
C ALA A 295 44.08 -2.57 1.47
N ARG A 296 44.92 -2.51 0.45
CA ARG A 296 45.16 -3.61 -0.49
C ARG A 296 45.66 -4.86 0.21
N GLU A 297 46.67 -4.76 1.07
CA GLU A 297 47.22 -5.90 1.83
C GLU A 297 46.12 -6.56 2.66
N VAL A 298 45.38 -5.78 3.45
CA VAL A 298 44.27 -6.29 4.27
C VAL A 298 43.20 -6.99 3.41
N LEU A 299 42.84 -6.43 2.25
CA LEU A 299 41.86 -7.02 1.33
C LEU A 299 42.33 -8.35 0.72
N LEU A 300 43.63 -8.56 0.56
CA LEU A 300 44.20 -9.78 -0.02
C LEU A 300 44.48 -10.86 1.05
N GLU A 301 44.90 -10.45 2.23
CA GLU A 301 45.30 -11.36 3.31
C GLU A 301 44.12 -11.85 4.17
N ALA A 302 43.06 -11.04 4.29
CA ALA A 302 41.91 -11.42 5.11
C ALA A 302 41.31 -12.75 4.60
N PRO A 303 41.01 -13.70 5.50
CA PRO A 303 40.43 -14.98 5.10
C PRO A 303 39.09 -14.75 4.40
N PRO A 304 38.77 -15.52 3.36
CA PRO A 304 37.52 -15.36 2.65
C PRO A 304 36.33 -15.81 3.49
N VAL A 305 35.20 -15.15 3.30
CA VAL A 305 33.97 -15.49 4.02
C VAL A 305 33.28 -16.65 3.30
N ALA A 306 33.42 -17.86 3.85
CA ALA A 306 32.80 -19.06 3.29
C ALA A 306 31.28 -18.91 3.20
N GLY A 307 30.69 -19.31 2.07
CA GLY A 307 29.24 -19.26 1.86
C GLY A 307 28.67 -17.87 1.55
N PHE A 308 29.52 -16.84 1.38
CA PHE A 308 29.08 -15.49 1.06
C PHE A 308 29.82 -14.92 -0.17
N PRO A 309 29.39 -15.27 -1.40
CA PRO A 309 30.07 -14.89 -2.65
C PRO A 309 30.29 -13.38 -2.83
N PHE A 310 29.43 -12.58 -2.18
CA PHE A 310 29.54 -11.12 -2.20
C PHE A 310 30.85 -10.59 -1.61
N ASP A 311 31.50 -11.30 -0.69
CA ASP A 311 32.85 -10.95 -0.19
C ASP A 311 33.85 -10.80 -1.35
N ARG A 312 33.77 -11.69 -2.35
CA ARG A 312 34.66 -11.68 -3.52
C ARG A 312 34.39 -10.48 -4.42
N VAL A 313 33.12 -10.18 -4.65
CA VAL A 313 32.69 -9.01 -5.42
C VAL A 313 33.19 -7.74 -4.74
N PHE A 314 32.92 -7.60 -3.43
CA PHE A 314 33.34 -6.45 -2.64
C PHE A 314 34.86 -6.21 -2.70
N ARG A 315 35.67 -7.25 -2.50
CA ARG A 315 37.13 -7.15 -2.55
C ARG A 315 37.62 -6.74 -3.93
N ALA A 316 37.15 -7.40 -4.98
CA ALA A 316 37.54 -7.09 -6.35
C ALA A 316 37.18 -5.65 -6.73
N GLU A 317 35.96 -5.21 -6.44
CA GLU A 317 35.56 -3.82 -6.69
C GLU A 317 36.41 -2.81 -5.91
N THR A 318 36.68 -3.09 -4.63
CA THR A 318 37.47 -2.18 -3.79
C THR A 318 38.90 -2.08 -4.29
N LEU A 319 39.52 -3.20 -4.67
CA LEU A 319 40.85 -3.22 -5.29
C LEU A 319 40.88 -2.42 -6.60
N ILE A 320 39.85 -2.54 -7.46
CA ILE A 320 39.74 -1.74 -8.70
C ILE A 320 39.67 -0.24 -8.37
N ARG A 321 38.87 0.16 -7.37
CA ARG A 321 38.76 1.56 -6.94
C ARG A 321 40.06 2.11 -6.36
N LEU A 322 40.78 1.28 -5.60
CA LEU A 322 42.09 1.63 -5.02
C LEU A 322 43.23 1.68 -6.04
N GLY A 323 43.00 1.28 -7.30
CA GLY A 323 44.00 1.32 -8.36
C GLY A 323 44.81 0.04 -8.54
N TYR A 324 44.34 -1.09 -8.00
CA TYR A 324 44.98 -2.42 -8.12
C TYR A 324 44.15 -3.42 -8.96
N PRO A 325 43.86 -3.12 -10.24
CA PRO A 325 42.98 -3.94 -11.07
C PRO A 325 43.53 -5.35 -11.36
N GLN A 326 44.85 -5.54 -11.36
CA GLN A 326 45.46 -6.86 -11.57
C GLN A 326 45.23 -7.80 -10.38
N ASP A 327 45.27 -7.27 -9.16
CA ASP A 327 44.94 -8.04 -7.96
C ASP A 327 43.45 -8.40 -7.96
N ALA A 328 42.59 -7.45 -8.34
CA ALA A 328 41.16 -7.70 -8.50
C ALA A 328 40.85 -8.83 -9.49
N LEU A 329 41.52 -8.86 -10.64
CA LEU A 329 41.39 -9.96 -11.62
C LEU A 329 41.84 -11.30 -11.04
N ARG A 330 42.86 -11.33 -10.17
CA ARG A 330 43.27 -12.56 -9.47
C ARG A 330 42.20 -13.04 -8.49
N VAL A 331 41.58 -12.13 -7.73
CA VAL A 331 40.45 -12.45 -6.85
C VAL A 331 39.29 -13.03 -7.67
N VAL A 332 38.93 -12.40 -8.79
CA VAL A 332 37.84 -12.87 -9.67
C VAL A 332 38.17 -14.24 -10.28
N ALA A 333 39.40 -14.45 -10.76
CA ALA A 333 39.84 -15.73 -11.31
C ALA A 333 39.76 -16.87 -10.27
N GLY A 334 40.13 -16.60 -9.02
CA GLY A 334 40.01 -17.57 -7.93
C GLY A 334 38.57 -17.89 -7.52
N ALA A 335 37.61 -17.02 -7.85
CA ALA A 335 36.20 -17.11 -7.44
C ALA A 335 35.22 -17.44 -8.58
N GLN A 336 35.70 -17.86 -9.76
CA GLN A 336 34.84 -18.08 -10.94
C GLN A 336 33.69 -19.07 -10.73
N ARG A 337 33.85 -20.03 -9.82
CA ARG A 337 32.79 -21.03 -9.51
C ARG A 337 31.70 -20.49 -8.59
N GLU A 338 32.00 -19.41 -7.85
CA GLU A 338 31.10 -18.81 -6.86
C GLU A 338 30.37 -17.59 -7.43
N LEU A 339 30.97 -16.93 -8.42
CA LEU A 339 30.45 -15.69 -9.01
C LEU A 339 29.57 -15.96 -10.23
N SER A 340 28.57 -15.10 -10.42
CA SER A 340 27.77 -15.11 -11.63
C SER A 340 28.60 -14.64 -12.84
N GLY A 341 28.30 -15.15 -14.04
CA GLY A 341 28.97 -14.68 -15.26
C GLY A 341 28.82 -13.18 -15.49
N ARG A 342 27.70 -12.60 -15.03
CA ARG A 342 27.45 -11.15 -15.07
C ARG A 342 28.43 -10.38 -14.19
N ASP A 343 28.63 -10.82 -12.94
CA ASP A 343 29.56 -10.18 -12.00
C ASP A 343 31.01 -10.30 -12.49
N ILE A 344 31.38 -11.47 -13.02
CA ILE A 344 32.71 -11.68 -13.60
C ILE A 344 32.96 -10.70 -14.74
N ALA A 345 32.01 -10.58 -15.69
CA ALA A 345 32.13 -9.67 -16.82
C ALA A 345 32.23 -8.20 -16.35
N ARG A 346 31.35 -7.78 -15.43
CA ARG A 346 31.35 -6.42 -14.88
C ARG A 346 32.69 -6.05 -14.23
N LEU A 347 33.19 -6.94 -13.36
CA LEU A 347 34.47 -6.73 -12.65
C LEU A 347 35.66 -6.76 -13.61
N ALA A 348 35.64 -7.66 -14.60
CA ALA A 348 36.69 -7.74 -15.61
C ALA A 348 36.74 -6.47 -16.48
N PHE A 349 35.59 -5.97 -16.94
CA PHE A 349 35.53 -4.72 -17.72
C PHE A 349 36.01 -3.52 -16.91
N ALA A 350 35.57 -3.38 -15.66
CA ALA A 350 36.06 -2.33 -14.77
C ALA A 350 37.57 -2.41 -14.54
N ALA A 351 38.13 -3.62 -14.37
CA ALA A 351 39.57 -3.81 -14.25
C ALA A 351 40.31 -3.44 -15.55
N TYR A 352 39.84 -3.87 -16.72
CA TYR A 352 40.45 -3.53 -18.01
C TYR A 352 40.41 -2.03 -18.29
N ALA A 353 39.31 -1.36 -17.96
CA ALA A 353 39.18 0.08 -18.08
C ALA A 353 40.18 0.80 -17.16
N LYS A 354 40.31 0.40 -15.89
CA LYS A 354 41.31 0.96 -14.96
C LYS A 354 42.76 0.68 -15.37
N MET A 355 43.03 -0.45 -16.02
CA MET A 355 44.36 -0.75 -16.58
C MET A 355 44.67 0.05 -17.85
N GLY A 356 43.70 0.75 -18.44
CA GLY A 356 43.85 1.38 -19.75
C GLY A 356 43.94 0.38 -20.92
N ASN A 357 43.52 -0.89 -20.73
CA ASN A 357 43.59 -1.92 -21.75
C ASN A 357 42.39 -1.84 -22.71
N ARG A 358 42.33 -0.73 -23.46
CA ARG A 358 41.23 -0.43 -24.39
C ARG A 358 41.09 -1.46 -25.50
N ALA A 359 42.20 -2.04 -25.98
CA ALA A 359 42.18 -3.07 -27.01
C ALA A 359 41.45 -4.34 -26.54
N ARG A 360 41.72 -4.79 -25.31
CA ARG A 360 41.00 -5.94 -24.73
C ARG A 360 39.53 -5.62 -24.52
N LEU A 361 39.21 -4.45 -23.97
CA LEU A 361 37.84 -4.03 -23.73
C LEU A 361 37.02 -3.98 -25.04
N LYS A 362 37.58 -3.39 -26.10
CA LYS A 362 36.96 -3.34 -27.43
C LYS A 362 36.74 -4.75 -28.01
N ALA A 363 37.71 -5.65 -27.86
CA ALA A 363 37.56 -7.03 -28.32
C ALA A 363 36.41 -7.75 -27.62
N GLU A 364 36.29 -7.62 -26.30
CA GLU A 364 35.18 -8.22 -25.54
C GLU A 364 33.83 -7.60 -25.91
N PHE A 365 33.74 -6.27 -26.04
CA PHE A 365 32.52 -5.58 -26.50
C PHE A 365 32.11 -6.07 -27.90
N THR A 366 33.06 -6.17 -28.82
CA THR A 366 32.80 -6.64 -30.19
C THR A 366 32.32 -8.10 -30.20
N ALA A 367 32.91 -8.96 -29.36
CA ALA A 367 32.49 -10.35 -29.23
C ALA A 367 31.08 -10.50 -28.63
N LEU A 368 30.73 -9.68 -27.63
CA LEU A 368 29.38 -9.67 -27.04
C LEU A 368 28.34 -9.10 -28.00
N LEU A 369 28.73 -8.09 -28.79
CA LEU A 369 27.88 -7.42 -29.77
C LEU A 369 28.00 -8.02 -31.17
N ALA A 370 28.57 -9.22 -31.34
CA ALA A 370 28.76 -9.83 -32.66
C ALA A 370 27.43 -9.96 -33.43
N PRO A 371 27.38 -9.68 -34.75
CA PRO A 371 26.16 -9.79 -35.56
C PRO A 371 25.49 -11.17 -35.52
N GLU A 372 26.29 -12.22 -35.42
CA GLU A 372 25.86 -13.62 -35.46
C GLU A 372 25.23 -14.08 -34.13
N ARG A 373 25.42 -13.32 -33.05
CA ARG A 373 24.90 -13.63 -31.73
C ARG A 373 23.55 -12.97 -31.51
N GLN A 374 22.62 -13.73 -30.92
CA GLN A 374 21.37 -13.17 -30.42
C GLN A 374 21.66 -12.30 -29.18
N LEU A 375 21.56 -10.98 -29.35
CA LEU A 375 21.82 -10.00 -28.29
C LEU A 375 20.62 -9.92 -27.34
N ARG A 376 20.88 -9.93 -26.03
CA ARG A 376 19.84 -9.81 -25.00
C ARG A 376 19.81 -8.40 -24.40
N PRO A 377 18.64 -7.85 -24.05
CA PRO A 377 18.55 -6.52 -23.43
C PRO A 377 19.42 -6.38 -22.17
N ALA A 378 19.48 -7.41 -21.32
CA ALA A 378 20.30 -7.40 -20.11
C ALA A 378 21.82 -7.26 -20.38
N GLU A 379 22.31 -7.78 -21.52
CA GLU A 379 23.72 -7.64 -21.94
C GLU A 379 23.98 -6.21 -22.40
N CYS A 380 23.04 -5.63 -23.14
CA CYS A 380 23.10 -4.21 -23.54
C CYS A 380 23.08 -3.29 -22.32
N THR A 381 22.23 -3.56 -21.32
CA THR A 381 22.20 -2.82 -20.05
C THR A 381 23.53 -2.94 -19.31
N LEU A 382 24.11 -4.14 -19.20
CA LEU A 382 25.42 -4.35 -18.56
C LEU A 382 26.52 -3.48 -19.22
N LEU A 383 26.58 -3.50 -20.55
CA LEU A 383 27.58 -2.74 -21.31
C LEU A 383 27.34 -1.23 -21.17
N ALA A 384 26.09 -0.78 -21.19
CA ALA A 384 25.74 0.61 -20.97
C ALA A 384 26.11 1.09 -19.56
N VAL A 385 25.81 0.30 -18.53
CA VAL A 385 26.20 0.60 -17.13
C VAL A 385 27.71 0.73 -17.01
N HIS A 386 28.48 -0.16 -17.64
CA HIS A 386 29.94 -0.03 -17.68
C HIS A 386 30.38 1.29 -18.33
N LEU A 387 29.75 1.71 -19.42
CA LEU A 387 30.09 2.96 -20.11
C LEU A 387 29.63 4.22 -19.36
N VAL A 388 28.68 4.12 -18.43
CA VAL A 388 28.37 5.20 -17.49
C VAL A 388 29.53 5.39 -16.50
N GLU A 389 30.08 4.30 -15.95
CA GLU A 389 31.22 4.33 -15.04
C GLU A 389 32.52 4.75 -15.76
N TYR A 390 32.76 4.19 -16.95
CA TYR A 390 33.97 4.34 -17.76
C TYR A 390 33.63 4.76 -19.20
N PRO A 391 33.42 6.06 -19.46
CA PRO A 391 32.92 6.52 -20.75
C PRO A 391 33.95 6.36 -21.86
N ASP A 392 33.54 5.72 -22.96
CA ASP A 392 34.32 5.58 -24.19
C ASP A 392 33.39 5.79 -25.39
N ALA A 393 33.61 6.88 -26.14
CA ALA A 393 32.75 7.26 -27.27
C ALA A 393 32.73 6.20 -28.39
N GLU A 394 33.81 5.44 -28.58
CA GLU A 394 33.85 4.40 -29.61
C GLU A 394 32.97 3.21 -29.20
N LEU A 395 33.06 2.80 -27.94
CA LEU A 395 32.23 1.71 -27.41
C LEU A 395 30.75 2.10 -27.31
N VAL A 396 30.45 3.38 -27.00
CA VAL A 396 29.08 3.91 -27.06
C VAL A 396 28.52 3.76 -28.48
N ASN A 397 29.28 4.13 -29.51
CA ASN A 397 28.83 3.99 -30.90
C ASN A 397 28.56 2.54 -31.28
N LEU A 398 29.40 1.59 -30.85
CA LEU A 398 29.14 0.15 -31.04
C LEU A 398 27.82 -0.28 -30.38
N LEU A 399 27.54 0.22 -29.19
CA LEU A 399 26.35 -0.12 -28.43
C LEU A 399 25.07 0.48 -29.03
N VAL A 400 25.13 1.75 -29.46
CA VAL A 400 24.02 2.43 -30.15
C VAL A 400 23.65 1.69 -31.44
N ASN A 401 24.64 1.31 -32.25
CA ASN A 401 24.42 0.55 -33.48
C ASN A 401 23.85 -0.85 -33.22
N ALA A 402 24.10 -1.42 -32.05
CA ALA A 402 23.58 -2.73 -31.67
C ALA A 402 22.11 -2.68 -31.21
N LEU A 403 21.58 -1.50 -30.84
CA LEU A 403 20.25 -1.35 -30.25
C LEU A 403 19.12 -1.85 -31.17
N ASP A 404 19.24 -1.62 -32.48
CA ASP A 404 18.24 -2.04 -33.47
C ASP A 404 18.12 -3.56 -33.61
N ARG A 405 19.13 -4.32 -33.16
CA ARG A 405 19.12 -5.79 -33.17
C ARG A 405 18.48 -6.40 -31.92
N LEU A 406 18.17 -5.59 -30.90
CA LEU A 406 17.54 -6.11 -29.69
C LEU A 406 16.10 -6.55 -29.96
N PRO A 407 15.66 -7.68 -29.37
CA PRO A 407 14.24 -8.03 -29.38
C PRO A 407 13.43 -6.96 -28.64
N LYS A 408 12.33 -6.52 -29.24
CA LYS A 408 11.43 -5.51 -28.66
C LYS A 408 10.45 -6.08 -27.62
N ASP A 409 10.36 -7.41 -27.53
CA ASP A 409 9.52 -8.12 -26.58
C ASP A 409 10.44 -8.83 -25.54
N PRO A 410 10.26 -8.58 -24.22
CA PRO A 410 9.27 -7.69 -23.62
C PRO A 410 9.67 -6.21 -23.67
N ALA A 411 8.65 -5.37 -23.80
CA ALA A 411 8.78 -3.94 -24.05
C ALA A 411 9.56 -3.19 -22.93
N ASP A 412 9.30 -3.57 -21.69
CA ASP A 412 9.97 -3.03 -20.51
C ASP A 412 11.48 -3.29 -20.53
N ALA A 413 11.92 -4.51 -20.87
CA ALA A 413 13.32 -4.86 -20.94
C ALA A 413 14.05 -4.13 -22.07
N TRP A 414 13.41 -3.99 -23.24
CA TRP A 414 13.98 -3.20 -24.34
C TRP A 414 14.08 -1.72 -23.95
N LEU A 415 13.04 -1.16 -23.33
CA LEU A 415 13.03 0.24 -22.90
C LEU A 415 14.11 0.50 -21.85
N GLU A 416 14.27 -0.37 -20.86
CA GLU A 416 15.35 -0.29 -19.87
C GLU A 416 16.73 -0.28 -20.53
N ALA A 417 16.98 -1.17 -21.50
CA ALA A 417 18.23 -1.20 -22.23
C ALA A 417 18.45 0.09 -23.04
N ALA A 418 17.44 0.57 -23.76
CA ALA A 418 17.51 1.82 -24.50
C ALA A 418 17.79 3.03 -23.59
N MET A 419 17.15 3.08 -22.41
CA MET A 419 17.41 4.13 -21.41
C MET A 419 18.85 4.05 -20.88
N ALA A 420 19.38 2.84 -20.67
CA ALA A 420 20.78 2.66 -20.27
C ALA A 420 21.75 3.17 -21.34
N VAL A 421 21.52 2.83 -22.62
CA VAL A 421 22.35 3.31 -23.74
C VAL A 421 22.26 4.83 -23.88
N PHE A 422 21.06 5.41 -23.70
CA PHE A 422 20.88 6.86 -23.69
C PHE A 422 21.72 7.53 -22.59
N CYS A 423 21.70 7.00 -21.36
CA CYS A 423 22.51 7.49 -20.26
C CYS A 423 24.01 7.36 -20.54
N ALA A 424 24.46 6.24 -21.10
CA ALA A 424 25.86 6.04 -21.48
C ALA A 424 26.32 7.07 -22.55
N ALA A 425 25.49 7.32 -23.56
CA ALA A 425 25.76 8.33 -24.58
C ALA A 425 25.81 9.75 -24.00
N GLY A 426 24.87 10.08 -23.11
CA GLY A 426 24.85 11.37 -22.42
C GLY A 426 26.07 11.59 -21.54
N VAL A 427 26.48 10.59 -20.77
CA VAL A 427 27.69 10.63 -19.96
C VAL A 427 28.95 10.82 -20.81
N ALA A 428 29.00 10.22 -21.99
CA ALA A 428 30.09 10.41 -22.96
C ALA A 428 30.03 11.77 -23.68
N GLY A 429 28.94 12.53 -23.54
CA GLY A 429 28.73 13.81 -24.22
C GLY A 429 28.38 13.69 -25.71
N ASP A 430 27.92 12.51 -26.15
CA ASP A 430 27.59 12.25 -27.55
C ASP A 430 26.13 12.62 -27.85
N GLU A 431 25.91 13.86 -28.30
CA GLU A 431 24.58 14.39 -28.64
C GLU A 431 23.93 13.64 -29.81
N ALA A 432 24.72 13.18 -30.79
CA ALA A 432 24.20 12.45 -31.95
C ALA A 432 23.72 11.04 -31.58
N ALA A 433 24.47 10.34 -30.72
CA ALA A 433 24.07 9.07 -30.14
C ALA A 433 22.78 9.20 -29.32
N MET A 434 22.67 10.21 -28.46
CA MET A 434 21.45 10.47 -27.69
C MET A 434 20.22 10.69 -28.57
N GLU A 435 20.34 11.50 -29.63
CA GLU A 435 19.25 11.73 -30.58
C GLU A 435 18.84 10.46 -31.33
N THR A 436 19.82 9.61 -31.67
CA THR A 436 19.58 8.32 -32.33
C THR A 436 18.77 7.40 -31.42
N VAL A 437 19.16 7.25 -30.15
CA VAL A 437 18.43 6.44 -29.18
C VAL A 437 17.04 7.03 -28.89
N LYS A 438 16.93 8.35 -28.73
CA LYS A 438 15.65 9.04 -28.53
C LYS A 438 14.68 8.78 -29.68
N ARG A 439 15.17 8.79 -30.93
CA ARG A 439 14.38 8.45 -32.11
C ARG A 439 13.92 6.99 -32.07
N ALA A 440 14.81 6.04 -31.80
CA ALA A 440 14.47 4.62 -31.71
C ALA A 440 13.38 4.34 -30.66
N VAL A 441 13.44 5.01 -29.50
CA VAL A 441 12.42 4.88 -28.44
C VAL A 441 11.09 5.49 -28.88
N ARG A 442 11.11 6.68 -29.49
CA ARG A 442 9.90 7.35 -30.00
C ARG A 442 9.20 6.52 -31.07
N ASP A 443 9.97 5.95 -31.99
CA ASP A 443 9.44 5.13 -33.09
C ASP A 443 8.84 3.81 -32.59
N THR A 444 9.35 3.29 -31.46
CA THR A 444 8.85 2.03 -30.88
C THR A 444 7.62 2.22 -30.00
N TYR A 445 7.52 3.30 -29.22
CA TYR A 445 6.43 3.47 -28.24
C TYR A 445 5.44 4.59 -28.54
N ALA A 446 5.68 5.46 -29.53
CA ALA A 446 4.84 6.61 -29.83
C ALA A 446 4.58 7.56 -28.64
N ILE A 447 5.44 7.53 -27.60
CA ILE A 447 5.33 8.37 -26.40
C ILE A 447 6.22 9.62 -26.56
N ARG A 448 5.69 10.80 -26.19
CA ARG A 448 6.52 12.00 -25.98
C ARG A 448 7.25 11.88 -24.65
N LEU A 449 8.55 11.62 -24.70
CA LEU A 449 9.40 11.51 -23.52
C LEU A 449 10.02 12.86 -23.17
N SER A 450 9.22 13.80 -22.66
CA SER A 450 9.72 15.12 -22.21
C SER A 450 10.80 15.01 -21.12
N SER A 451 10.80 13.91 -20.36
CA SER A 451 11.85 13.58 -19.39
C SER A 451 13.22 13.34 -20.05
N LEU A 452 13.26 12.77 -21.26
CA LEU A 452 14.51 12.55 -22.00
C LEU A 452 15.12 13.86 -22.50
N ASP A 453 14.31 14.81 -22.93
CA ASP A 453 14.82 16.12 -23.36
C ASP A 453 15.44 16.86 -22.16
N GLY A 454 14.80 16.80 -20.98
CA GLY A 454 15.36 17.34 -19.73
C GLY A 454 16.68 16.66 -19.33
N LEU A 455 16.76 15.33 -19.47
CA LEU A 455 17.97 14.56 -19.18
C LEU A 455 19.10 14.83 -20.18
N GLN A 456 18.78 14.98 -21.47
CA GLN A 456 19.74 15.38 -22.49
C GLN A 456 20.37 16.73 -22.15
N LEU A 457 19.54 17.71 -21.77
CA LEU A 457 20.02 19.03 -21.35
C LEU A 457 20.91 18.94 -20.09
N TYR A 458 20.60 18.04 -19.16
CA TYR A 458 21.45 17.79 -18.00
C TYR A 458 22.84 17.26 -18.40
N PHE A 459 22.89 16.19 -19.19
CA PHE A 459 24.16 15.59 -19.62
C PHE A 459 25.01 16.55 -20.45
N LEU A 460 24.38 17.32 -21.33
CA LEU A 460 25.06 18.35 -22.13
C LEU A 460 25.41 19.62 -21.35
N ARG A 461 25.11 19.68 -20.04
CA ARG A 461 25.33 20.85 -19.16
C ARG A 461 24.62 22.11 -19.66
N LYS A 462 23.50 21.93 -20.36
CA LYS A 462 22.60 22.98 -20.87
C LYS A 462 21.38 23.22 -19.95
N SER A 463 21.23 22.43 -18.89
CA SER A 463 20.14 22.53 -17.90
C SER A 463 20.53 23.41 -16.71
N ALA A 464 19.53 24.08 -16.11
CA ALA A 464 19.68 24.75 -14.82
C ALA A 464 19.77 23.75 -13.64
N ILE A 465 19.36 22.50 -13.85
CA ILE A 465 19.46 21.44 -12.85
C ILE A 465 20.90 20.91 -12.84
N SER A 466 21.58 21.02 -11.71
CA SER A 466 22.94 20.50 -11.51
C SER A 466 23.00 19.14 -10.82
N ARG A 467 21.89 18.72 -10.20
CA ARG A 467 21.79 17.54 -9.35
C ARG A 467 21.03 16.41 -10.04
N ILE A 468 21.68 15.26 -10.22
CA ILE A 468 21.10 14.12 -10.92
C ILE A 468 19.89 13.54 -10.17
N GLU A 469 19.88 13.64 -8.85
CA GLU A 469 18.84 13.07 -7.98
C GLU A 469 17.46 13.72 -8.20
N LEU A 470 17.42 14.90 -8.82
CA LEU A 470 16.19 15.59 -9.20
C LEU A 470 15.59 15.07 -10.51
N ILE A 471 16.38 14.38 -11.33
CA ILE A 471 15.98 13.93 -12.67
C ILE A 471 15.70 12.42 -12.66
N LEU A 472 16.50 11.63 -11.94
CA LEU A 472 16.37 10.16 -11.89
C LEU A 472 14.94 9.66 -11.60
N PRO A 473 14.14 10.26 -10.69
CA PRO A 473 12.77 9.77 -10.44
C PRO A 473 11.84 9.88 -11.65
N SER A 474 12.15 10.74 -12.62
CA SER A 474 11.39 10.89 -13.87
C SER A 474 11.76 9.87 -14.94
N LEU A 475 12.83 9.10 -14.71
CA LEU A 475 13.34 8.07 -15.60
C LEU A 475 12.88 6.72 -15.04
N ASN A 476 11.75 6.23 -15.55
CA ASN A 476 11.22 4.93 -15.17
C ASN A 476 10.81 4.20 -16.46
N PRO A 477 11.27 2.97 -16.71
CA PRO A 477 12.11 2.11 -15.86
C PRO A 477 13.62 2.35 -16.00
N LEU A 478 14.32 2.48 -14.87
CA LEU A 478 15.78 2.36 -14.78
C LEU A 478 16.15 1.14 -13.93
N SER A 479 17.17 0.40 -14.38
CA SER A 479 17.72 -0.72 -13.63
C SER A 479 18.37 -0.25 -12.32
N LEU A 480 18.43 -1.13 -11.32
CA LEU A 480 19.12 -0.83 -10.05
C LEU A 480 20.60 -0.51 -10.28
N GLU A 481 21.27 -1.28 -11.13
CA GLU A 481 22.70 -1.08 -11.45
C GLU A 481 22.95 0.26 -12.14
N LEU A 482 22.05 0.68 -13.03
CA LEU A 482 22.17 1.97 -13.71
C LEU A 482 21.98 3.14 -12.74
N ASN A 483 21.03 3.03 -11.80
CA ASN A 483 20.91 4.03 -10.74
C ASN A 483 22.17 4.10 -9.88
N TYR A 484 22.74 2.95 -9.48
CA TYR A 484 23.99 2.92 -8.74
C TYR A 484 25.14 3.57 -9.51
N ALA A 485 25.33 3.24 -10.79
CA ALA A 485 26.40 3.81 -11.61
C ALA A 485 26.26 5.32 -11.84
N LEU A 486 25.02 5.80 -12.06
CA LEU A 486 24.75 7.23 -12.18
C LEU A 486 25.00 7.97 -10.87
N LEU A 487 24.55 7.43 -9.73
CA LEU A 487 24.83 8.04 -8.44
C LEU A 487 26.33 8.01 -8.10
N ASP A 488 27.02 6.90 -8.34
CA ASP A 488 28.47 6.78 -8.07
C ASP A 488 29.29 7.81 -8.85
N ARG A 489 28.84 8.18 -10.05
CA ARG A 489 29.52 9.13 -10.91
C ARG A 489 29.29 10.60 -10.51
N TYR A 490 28.09 10.92 -10.04
CA TYR A 490 27.63 12.31 -9.90
C TYR A 490 27.48 12.79 -8.44
N LEU A 491 27.59 11.89 -7.46
CA LEU A 491 27.72 12.21 -6.03
C LEU A 491 29.20 12.25 -5.63
#